data_AF-A0A353T408-F1
#
_entry.id   AF-A0A353T408-F1
#
_cell.length_a   1.000
_cell.length_b   1.000
_cell.length_c   1.000
_cell.angle_alpha   90.00
_cell.angle_beta   90.00
_cell.angle_gamma   90.00
#
_symmetry.space_group_name_H-M   'P 1'
#
loop_
_entity.id
_entity.type
_entity.pdbx_description
1 polymer ?
#
loop_
_entity_poly.entity_id
_entity_poly.type
_entity_poly.pdbx_seq_one_letter_code
_entity_poly.pdbx_strand_id
1 'polypeptide(L)'
;MDKIQKFQQALLNWYEGNARILPWRDDPSPYRVWISEIMLQQTRVEAVKPYFERFLQEVPTILDLAALPEDRLMKLWEGLGYYSRARNLKKAACMVMGQYHGRLPSDRKSLQT
;
A
#
# COMPACT_ATOMS: atom_id res chain seq x y z
N MET A 1 16.89 8.77 -30.41
CA MET A 1 15.97 8.21 -29.40
C MET A 1 15.31 6.98 -30.00
N ASP A 2 15.57 5.79 -29.44
CA ASP A 2 14.99 4.54 -29.92
C ASP A 2 13.47 4.46 -29.64
N LYS A 3 12.80 3.41 -30.15
CA LYS A 3 11.34 3.24 -30.01
C LYS A 3 10.90 3.16 -28.54
N ILE A 4 11.70 2.55 -27.67
CA ILE A 4 11.39 2.39 -26.24
C ILE A 4 11.45 3.76 -25.56
N GLN A 5 12.52 4.50 -25.78
CA GLN A 5 12.72 5.83 -25.21
C GLN A 5 11.59 6.79 -25.64
N LYS A 6 11.21 6.78 -26.92
CA LYS A 6 10.09 7.61 -27.42
C LYS A 6 8.77 7.29 -26.73
N PHE A 7 8.48 6.01 -26.51
CA PHE A 7 7.27 5.57 -25.81
C PHE A 7 7.27 6.03 -24.34
N GLN A 8 8.38 5.82 -23.63
CA GLN A 8 8.53 6.24 -22.24
C GLN A 8 8.31 7.75 -22.10
N GLN A 9 8.93 8.56 -22.95
CA GLN A 9 8.78 10.01 -22.92
C GLN A 9 7.33 10.44 -23.18
N ALA A 10 6.68 9.85 -24.19
CA ALA A 10 5.29 10.17 -24.50
C ALA A 10 4.34 9.84 -23.33
N LEU A 11 4.54 8.68 -22.69
CA LEU A 11 3.73 8.26 -21.54
C LEU A 11 3.96 9.15 -20.32
N LEU A 12 5.22 9.49 -20.00
CA LEU A 12 5.55 10.36 -18.87
C LEU A 12 5.00 11.77 -19.08
N ASN A 13 5.16 12.35 -20.26
CA ASN A 13 4.62 13.67 -20.59
C ASN A 13 3.09 13.71 -20.46
N TRP A 14 2.40 12.65 -20.89
CA TRP A 14 0.95 12.54 -20.69
C TRP A 14 0.61 12.44 -19.20
N TYR A 15 1.34 11.63 -18.44
CA TYR A 15 1.08 11.43 -17.01
C TYR A 15 1.23 12.73 -16.22
N GLU A 16 2.24 13.56 -16.50
CA GLU A 16 2.46 14.86 -15.83
C GLU A 16 1.22 15.76 -15.86
N GLY A 17 0.48 15.80 -16.99
CA GLY A 17 -0.71 16.63 -17.14
C GLY A 17 -2.04 15.93 -16.85
N ASN A 18 -2.07 14.61 -16.72
CA ASN A 18 -3.31 13.81 -16.68
C ASN A 18 -3.39 12.86 -15.47
N ALA A 19 -2.40 12.86 -14.59
CA ALA A 19 -2.39 12.01 -13.40
C ALA A 19 -3.59 12.33 -12.49
N ARG A 20 -4.29 11.27 -12.08
CA ARG A 20 -5.30 11.37 -11.02
C ARG A 20 -4.63 11.66 -9.68
N ILE A 21 -5.25 12.56 -8.91
CA ILE A 21 -4.92 12.80 -7.51
C ILE A 21 -5.40 11.60 -6.68
N LEU A 22 -4.48 10.95 -5.98
CA LEU A 22 -4.75 9.76 -5.18
C LEU A 22 -3.99 9.89 -3.85
N PRO A 23 -4.63 9.68 -2.68
CA PRO A 23 -4.00 9.95 -1.37
C PRO A 23 -2.69 9.19 -1.09
N TRP A 24 -2.52 8.03 -1.72
CA TRP A 24 -1.28 7.23 -1.62
C TRP A 24 -0.14 7.71 -2.53
N ARG A 25 -0.39 8.68 -3.42
CA ARG A 25 0.61 9.29 -4.30
C ARG A 25 1.13 10.64 -3.82
N ASP A 26 0.38 11.35 -2.97
CA ASP A 26 0.73 12.71 -2.55
C ASP A 26 1.93 12.75 -1.57
N ASP A 27 2.06 11.71 -0.74
CA ASP A 27 3.19 11.49 0.17
C ASP A 27 3.57 9.99 0.16
N PRO A 28 4.33 9.53 -0.84
CA PRO A 28 4.61 8.10 -1.00
C PRO A 28 5.72 7.67 -0.02
N SER A 29 5.36 6.82 0.93
CA SER A 29 6.30 6.03 1.73
C SER A 29 6.15 4.55 1.41
N PRO A 30 7.17 3.69 1.62
CA PRO A 30 7.05 2.25 1.38
C PRO A 30 5.84 1.63 2.07
N TYR A 31 5.53 2.07 3.29
CA TYR A 31 4.36 1.63 4.04
C TYR A 31 3.05 2.08 3.37
N ARG A 32 2.91 3.38 3.05
CA ARG A 32 1.71 3.93 2.41
C ARG A 32 1.44 3.28 1.05
N VAL A 33 2.48 3.11 0.23
CA VAL A 33 2.39 2.40 -1.05
C VAL A 33 1.92 0.97 -0.83
N TRP A 34 2.55 0.23 0.08
CA TRP A 34 2.19 -1.16 0.37
C TRP A 34 0.73 -1.33 0.82
N ILE A 35 0.25 -0.50 1.76
CA ILE A 35 -1.15 -0.53 2.21
C ILE A 35 -2.10 -0.27 1.03
N SER A 36 -1.83 0.75 0.22
CA SER A 36 -2.68 1.09 -0.92
C SER A 36 -2.76 -0.05 -1.95
N GLU A 37 -1.62 -0.68 -2.26
CA GLU A 37 -1.55 -1.78 -3.22
C GLU A 37 -2.36 -3.00 -2.74
N ILE A 38 -2.26 -3.35 -1.45
CA ILE A 38 -3.05 -4.45 -0.88
C ILE A 38 -4.55 -4.14 -0.90
N MET A 39 -4.95 -2.90 -0.58
CA MET A 39 -6.36 -2.50 -0.65
C MET A 39 -6.89 -2.52 -2.09
N LEU A 40 -6.11 -2.08 -3.07
CA LEU A 40 -6.49 -1.99 -4.49
C LEU A 40 -6.63 -3.36 -5.18
N GLN A 41 -6.07 -4.43 -4.60
CA GLN A 41 -6.30 -5.78 -5.11
C GLN A 41 -7.79 -6.12 -5.08
N GLN A 42 -8.38 -6.35 -6.26
CA GLN A 42 -9.80 -6.73 -6.42
C GLN A 42 -10.78 -5.72 -5.79
N THR A 43 -10.38 -4.45 -5.61
CA THR A 43 -11.24 -3.36 -5.09
C THR A 43 -11.06 -2.11 -5.96
N ARG A 44 -12.16 -1.40 -6.26
CA ARG A 44 -12.12 -0.20 -7.11
C ARG A 44 -11.46 0.99 -6.38
N VAL A 45 -10.73 1.82 -7.12
CA VAL A 45 -10.03 3.02 -6.61
C VAL A 45 -10.93 3.90 -5.74
N GLU A 46 -12.13 4.25 -6.22
CA GLU A 46 -13.04 5.14 -5.48
C GLU A 46 -13.52 4.54 -4.16
N ALA A 47 -13.65 3.22 -4.08
CA ALA A 47 -13.98 2.56 -2.82
C ALA A 47 -12.80 2.55 -1.84
N VAL A 48 -11.56 2.48 -2.33
CA VAL A 48 -10.36 2.41 -1.48
C VAL A 48 -10.03 3.76 -0.82
N LYS A 49 -10.24 4.89 -1.51
CA LYS A 49 -9.86 6.24 -1.00
C LYS A 49 -10.24 6.49 0.47
N PRO A 50 -11.52 6.40 0.88
CA PRO A 50 -11.90 6.67 2.28
C PRO A 50 -11.40 5.60 3.26
N TYR A 51 -11.17 4.37 2.81
CA TYR A 51 -10.62 3.31 3.65
C TYR A 51 -9.13 3.54 3.92
N PHE A 52 -8.39 3.93 2.89
CA PHE A 52 -6.97 4.24 3.00
C PHE A 52 -6.72 5.39 3.98
N GLU A 53 -7.49 6.47 3.86
CA GLU A 53 -7.40 7.63 4.76
C GLU A 53 -7.71 7.25 6.22
N ARG A 54 -8.86 6.61 6.47
CA ARG A 54 -9.25 6.16 7.82
C ARG A 54 -8.25 5.15 8.40
N PHE A 55 -7.74 4.24 7.59
CA PHE A 55 -6.78 3.24 8.05
C PHE A 55 -5.48 3.89 8.49
N LEU A 56 -4.94 4.85 7.73
CA LEU A 56 -3.69 5.52 8.08
C LEU A 56 -3.81 6.52 9.23
N GLN A 57 -5.02 7.02 9.52
CA GLN A 57 -5.27 7.79 10.74
C GLN A 57 -5.09 6.93 12.00
N GLU A 58 -5.56 5.68 11.97
CA GLU A 58 -5.51 4.75 13.10
C GLU A 58 -4.22 3.92 13.14
N VAL A 59 -3.63 3.66 11.98
CA VAL A 59 -2.48 2.77 11.79
C VAL A 59 -1.43 3.49 10.93
N PRO A 60 -0.78 4.55 11.45
CA PRO A 60 0.10 5.39 10.65
C PRO A 60 1.43 4.71 10.30
N THR A 61 1.87 3.72 11.08
CA THR A 61 3.15 3.04 10.88
C THR A 61 3.01 1.51 10.84
N ILE A 62 4.07 0.85 10.37
CA ILE A 62 4.16 -0.61 10.38
C ILE A 62 4.20 -1.20 11.78
N LEU A 63 4.73 -0.44 12.76
CA LEU A 63 4.70 -0.83 14.17
C LEU A 63 3.25 -0.87 14.69
N ASP A 64 2.47 0.16 14.39
CA ASP A 64 1.06 0.22 14.77
C ASP A 64 0.29 -0.96 14.17
N LEU A 65 0.57 -1.29 12.91
CA LEU A 65 -0.06 -2.44 12.24
C LEU A 65 0.32 -3.78 12.86
N ALA A 66 1.59 -3.97 13.21
CA ALA A 66 2.05 -5.18 13.86
C ALA A 66 1.41 -5.35 15.26
N ALA A 67 1.27 -4.26 16.00
CA ALA A 67 0.68 -4.24 17.35
C ALA A 67 -0.86 -4.27 17.37
N LEU A 68 -1.52 -3.86 16.28
CA LEU A 68 -2.97 -3.69 16.21
C LEU A 68 -3.73 -5.00 16.49
N PRO A 69 -4.65 -5.06 17.48
CA PRO A 69 -5.49 -6.25 17.71
C PRO A 69 -6.24 -6.71 16.45
N GLU A 70 -6.40 -8.02 16.27
CA GLU A 70 -6.97 -8.57 15.03
C GLU A 70 -8.43 -8.15 14.80
N ASP A 71 -9.23 -8.10 15.86
CA ASP A 71 -10.61 -7.61 15.85
C ASP A 71 -10.69 -6.15 15.39
N ARG A 72 -9.79 -5.28 15.88
CA ARG A 72 -9.67 -3.88 15.44
C ARG A 72 -9.28 -3.79 13.96
N LEU A 73 -8.32 -4.62 13.52
CA LEU A 73 -7.93 -4.70 12.12
C LEU A 73 -9.10 -5.13 11.23
N MET A 74 -9.84 -6.17 11.61
CA MET A 74 -11.01 -6.62 10.85
C MET A 74 -12.08 -5.53 10.76
N LYS A 75 -12.25 -4.75 11.84
CA LYS A 75 -13.20 -3.62 11.84
C LYS A 75 -12.78 -2.50 10.91
N LEU A 76 -11.50 -2.14 10.86
CA LEU A 76 -11.00 -1.13 9.91
C LEU A 76 -11.12 -1.57 8.45
N TRP A 77 -11.01 -2.89 8.21
CA TRP A 77 -11.11 -3.53 6.88
C TRP A 77 -12.54 -3.89 6.45
N GLU A 78 -13.51 -3.74 7.34
CA GLU A 78 -14.90 -4.16 7.12
C GLU A 78 -15.50 -3.46 5.90
N GLY A 79 -15.93 -4.24 4.91
CA GLY A 79 -16.48 -3.74 3.65
C GLY A 79 -15.54 -3.77 2.45
N LEU A 80 -14.21 -3.93 2.65
CA LEU A 80 -13.27 -4.13 1.53
C LEU A 80 -13.29 -5.56 0.97
N GLY A 81 -13.86 -6.52 1.71
CA GLY A 81 -13.86 -7.94 1.34
C GLY A 81 -12.48 -8.59 1.37
N TYR A 82 -12.42 -9.89 1.10
CA TYR A 82 -11.18 -10.70 1.11
C TYR A 82 -10.30 -10.47 2.36
N TYR A 83 -10.85 -10.73 3.55
CA TYR A 83 -10.20 -10.50 4.85
C TYR A 83 -8.87 -11.24 5.06
N SER A 84 -8.56 -12.25 4.24
CA SER A 84 -7.23 -12.85 4.19
C SER A 84 -6.15 -11.83 3.86
N ARG A 85 -6.44 -10.81 3.06
CA ARG A 85 -5.52 -9.69 2.77
C ARG A 85 -5.11 -8.96 4.03
N ALA A 86 -6.07 -8.54 4.85
CA ALA A 86 -5.80 -7.87 6.12
C ALA A 86 -4.98 -8.73 7.07
N ARG A 87 -5.34 -10.02 7.21
CA ARG A 87 -4.59 -10.95 8.06
C ARG A 87 -3.15 -11.15 7.58
N ASN A 88 -2.94 -11.32 6.28
CA ASN A 88 -1.61 -11.48 5.71
C ASN A 88 -0.79 -10.19 5.80
N LEU A 89 -1.43 -9.03 5.64
CA LEU A 89 -0.83 -7.73 5.83
C LEU A 89 -0.28 -7.57 7.26
N LYS A 90 -1.06 -7.92 8.28
CA LYS A 90 -0.57 -7.92 9.68
C LYS A 90 0.55 -8.92 9.92
N LYS A 91 0.42 -10.16 9.41
CA LYS A 91 1.50 -11.17 9.52
C LYS A 91 2.80 -10.63 8.94
N ALA A 92 2.75 -10.03 7.76
CA ALA A 92 3.91 -9.41 7.12
C ALA A 92 4.46 -8.24 7.94
N ALA A 93 3.61 -7.39 8.52
CA ALA A 93 4.05 -6.33 9.42
C ALA A 93 4.84 -6.89 10.62
N CYS A 94 4.34 -7.96 11.25
CA CYS A 94 5.06 -8.64 12.34
C CYS A 94 6.42 -9.22 11.88
N MET A 95 6.49 -9.81 10.69
CA MET A 95 7.76 -10.29 10.12
C MET A 95 8.74 -9.14 9.87
N VAL A 96 8.28 -8.03 9.32
CA VAL A 96 9.11 -6.84 9.07
C VAL A 96 9.64 -6.25 10.37
N MET A 97 8.83 -6.23 11.42
CA MET A 97 9.28 -5.83 12.75
C MET A 97 10.37 -6.76 13.30
N GLY A 98 10.18 -8.08 13.18
CA GLY A 98 11.10 -9.07 13.74
C GLY A 98 12.41 -9.25 12.96
N GLN A 99 12.35 -9.25 11.63
CA GLN A 99 13.48 -9.60 10.76
C GLN A 99 14.17 -8.38 10.15
N TYR A 100 13.45 -7.29 9.97
CA TYR A 100 13.94 -6.10 9.27
C TYR A 100 13.85 -4.83 10.13
N HIS A 101 13.71 -4.98 11.46
CA HIS A 101 13.67 -3.90 12.44
C HIS A 101 12.67 -2.79 12.08
N GLY A 102 11.51 -3.17 11.56
CA GLY A 102 10.44 -2.23 11.19
C GLY A 102 10.69 -1.47 9.89
N ARG A 103 11.70 -1.83 9.10
CA ARG A 103 11.96 -1.24 7.78
C ARG A 103 11.55 -2.20 6.69
N LEU A 104 10.64 -1.78 5.81
CA LEU A 104 10.30 -2.59 4.63
C LEU A 104 11.56 -2.81 3.78
N PRO A 105 11.83 -4.04 3.32
CA PRO A 105 12.96 -4.32 2.44
C PRO A 105 12.91 -3.47 1.17
N SER A 106 14.06 -2.95 0.74
CA SER A 106 14.17 -2.11 -0.45
C SER A 106 14.55 -2.89 -1.71
N ASP A 107 14.77 -4.20 -1.60
CA ASP A 107 15.07 -5.08 -2.73
C ASP A 107 13.92 -6.03 -3.02
N ARG A 108 13.73 -6.34 -4.32
CA ARG A 108 12.64 -7.20 -4.78
C ARG A 108 12.67 -8.60 -4.17
N LYS A 109 13.86 -9.18 -3.98
CA LYS A 109 13.99 -10.57 -3.56
C LYS A 109 13.47 -10.72 -2.14
N SER A 110 13.89 -9.84 -1.23
CA SER A 110 13.44 -9.82 0.16
C SER A 110 11.96 -9.47 0.30
N LEU A 111 11.39 -8.66 -0.61
CA LEU A 111 9.94 -8.37 -0.62
C LEU A 111 9.06 -9.54 -1.07
N GLN A 112 9.62 -10.54 -1.76
CA GLN A 112 8.89 -11.67 -2.33
C GLN A 112 9.04 -12.98 -1.54
N THR A 113 9.82 -12.96 -0.46
CA THR A 113 10.08 -14.11 0.41
C THR A 113 9.04 -14.19 1.52
#